data_AF-A0A9J7AAC8-F1
#
_entry.id   AF-A0A9J7AAC8-F1
#
_cell.length_a   1.000
_cell.length_b   1.000
_cell.length_c   1.000
_cell.angle_alpha   90.00
_cell.angle_beta   90.00
_cell.angle_gamma   90.00
#
_symmetry.space_group_name_H-M   'P 1'
#
loop_
_entity.id
_entity.type
_entity.pdbx_description
1 polymer ?
#
loop_
_entity_poly.entity_id
_entity_poly.type
_entity_poly.pdbx_seq_one_letter_code
_entity_poly.pdbx_strand_id
1 'polypeptide(L)'
;MKDVNKAILMSGVLLMLLGGCSTTSGPGAPVSDAGDAPAPPSQRQPEQERAPEPETPPRDNGGWQITQPPSTSETAPSTQPATPRAAGTNSAVNSLLNQADGYYQQSDFSRAIASAERALRIDRRSAKAYLMLAQSYWQMGGMSQAEQFARQGLRYAGDDRALTRALNSVLAEVE
;
A
#
# COMPACT_ATOMS: atom_id res chain seq x y z
N MET A 1 -50.33 -4.52 41.59
CA MET A 1 -49.67 -5.65 40.93
C MET A 1 -48.21 -5.28 40.70
N LYS A 2 -47.29 -6.11 41.22
CA LYS A 2 -45.83 -6.19 40.95
C LYS A 2 -44.90 -5.31 41.80
N ASP A 3 -44.75 -5.71 43.06
CA ASP A 3 -43.48 -6.11 43.74
C ASP A 3 -42.18 -5.53 43.13
N VAL A 4 -41.45 -4.61 43.76
CA VAL A 4 -40.59 -4.80 44.95
C VAL A 4 -39.76 -6.08 44.87
N ASN A 5 -38.59 -6.04 44.21
CA ASN A 5 -37.33 -6.63 44.68
C ASN A 5 -36.27 -6.70 43.57
N LYS A 6 -35.14 -6.03 43.79
CA LYS A 6 -33.74 -6.47 43.51
C LYS A 6 -32.71 -5.34 43.39
N ALA A 7 -33.09 -4.09 43.66
CA ALA A 7 -32.17 -2.95 43.55
C ALA A 7 -31.17 -2.79 44.73
N ILE A 8 -31.13 -3.72 45.69
CA ILE A 8 -30.22 -3.64 46.84
C ILE A 8 -29.64 -5.02 47.10
N LEU A 9 -28.42 -5.27 46.62
CA LEU A 9 -27.37 -6.11 47.21
C LEU A 9 -26.36 -6.50 46.11
N MET A 10 -25.34 -5.66 45.94
CA MET A 10 -23.93 -6.06 46.03
C MET A 10 -23.06 -4.86 45.66
N SER A 11 -22.98 -3.94 46.62
CA SER A 11 -21.82 -3.08 46.82
C SER A 11 -20.65 -3.96 47.27
N GLY A 12 -19.45 -3.72 46.78
CA GLY A 12 -18.24 -4.44 47.22
C GLY A 12 -17.18 -4.45 46.12
N VAL A 13 -16.45 -3.35 45.93
CA VAL A 13 -15.12 -3.16 46.55
C VAL A 13 -14.19 -4.32 46.22
N LEU A 14 -13.22 -4.10 45.31
CA LEU A 14 -11.82 -4.41 45.62
C LEU A 14 -10.85 -3.76 44.61
N LEU A 15 -10.30 -2.64 45.05
CA LEU A 15 -8.95 -2.14 44.71
C LEU A 15 -7.91 -3.25 44.89
N MET A 16 -6.79 -3.25 44.12
CA MET A 16 -5.51 -4.02 44.27
C MET A 16 -5.25 -4.96 43.05
N LEU A 17 -4.11 -5.00 42.35
CA LEU A 17 -2.72 -4.62 42.61
C LEU A 17 -1.91 -4.55 41.30
N LEU A 18 -0.89 -3.70 41.30
CA LEU A 18 0.26 -3.74 40.39
C LEU A 18 1.02 -5.07 40.51
N GLY A 19 1.62 -5.54 39.41
CA GLY A 19 2.80 -6.40 39.47
C GLY A 19 2.97 -7.36 38.29
N GLY A 20 4.05 -7.19 37.52
CA GLY A 20 4.50 -8.20 36.55
C GLY A 20 5.56 -7.74 35.55
N CYS A 21 6.75 -7.34 36.01
CA CYS A 21 7.95 -7.39 35.17
C CYS A 21 8.53 -8.80 35.24
N SER A 22 8.69 -9.49 34.10
CA SER A 22 9.60 -10.64 34.02
C SER A 22 10.64 -10.40 32.94
N THR A 23 11.88 -10.50 33.39
CA THR A 23 13.13 -10.33 32.69
C THR A 23 13.38 -11.49 31.71
N THR A 24 14.06 -11.22 30.60
CA THR A 24 14.91 -12.25 29.99
C THR A 24 16.17 -11.58 29.44
N SER A 25 17.29 -12.00 30.00
CA SER A 25 18.64 -11.56 29.68
C SER A 25 19.20 -12.43 28.55
N GLY A 26 19.74 -11.81 27.51
CA GLY A 26 20.60 -12.47 26.52
C GLY A 26 22.00 -11.86 26.58
N PRO A 27 23.08 -12.66 26.67
CA PRO A 27 24.44 -12.15 26.79
C PRO A 27 24.93 -11.54 25.47
N GLY A 28 25.61 -10.40 25.58
CA GLY A 28 26.28 -9.74 24.47
C GLY A 28 27.46 -10.56 23.93
N ALA A 29 27.68 -10.42 22.63
CA ALA A 29 28.95 -10.74 22.00
C ALA A 29 29.65 -9.41 21.64
N PRO A 30 30.94 -9.24 21.97
CA PRO A 30 31.70 -8.08 21.51
C PRO A 30 32.00 -8.22 20.02
N VAL A 31 31.77 -7.15 19.25
CA VAL A 31 32.32 -7.01 17.90
C VAL A 31 33.82 -6.72 18.04
N SER A 32 34.64 -7.67 17.61
CA SER A 32 36.09 -7.47 17.47
C SER A 32 36.36 -6.94 16.08
N ASP A 33 36.79 -5.68 16.01
CA ASP A 33 37.46 -5.08 14.86
C ASP A 33 38.93 -5.51 14.92
N ALA A 34 39.39 -6.29 13.96
CA ALA A 34 40.79 -6.61 13.77
C ALA A 34 41.04 -6.91 12.29
N GLY A 35 41.78 -6.02 11.64
CA GLY A 35 42.21 -6.13 10.26
C GLY A 35 43.31 -7.17 10.02
N ASP A 36 43.59 -7.32 8.73
CA ASP A 36 44.78 -7.92 8.11
C ASP A 36 45.22 -9.33 8.52
N ALA A 37 44.82 -10.33 7.71
CA ALA A 37 45.59 -11.56 7.54
C ALA A 37 45.49 -12.08 6.09
N PRO A 38 46.60 -12.55 5.48
CA PRO A 38 46.64 -12.99 4.08
C PRO A 38 46.02 -14.38 3.87
N ALA A 39 45.47 -14.61 2.68
CA ALA A 39 44.75 -15.82 2.29
C ALA A 39 45.65 -17.10 2.28
N PRO A 40 45.17 -18.25 2.80
CA PRO A 40 45.85 -19.54 2.69
C PRO A 40 45.60 -20.25 1.33
N PRO A 41 46.50 -21.15 0.90
CA PRO A 41 46.50 -21.73 -0.45
C PRO A 41 45.39 -22.76 -0.70
N SER A 42 44.87 -22.73 -1.94
CA SER A 42 43.79 -23.57 -2.47
C SER A 42 44.11 -25.06 -2.43
N GLN A 43 43.30 -25.84 -1.69
CA GLN A 43 43.27 -27.29 -1.83
C GLN A 43 42.30 -27.70 -2.94
N ARG A 44 42.83 -28.42 -3.93
CA ARG A 44 42.09 -29.05 -5.03
C ARG A 44 41.10 -30.07 -4.48
N GLN A 45 39.80 -29.89 -4.76
CA GLN A 45 38.80 -30.94 -4.60
C GLN A 45 38.85 -31.92 -5.77
N PRO A 46 38.59 -33.23 -5.56
CA PRO A 46 38.60 -34.24 -6.61
C PRO A 46 37.39 -34.14 -7.54
N GLU A 47 37.64 -34.49 -8.79
CA GLU A 47 36.73 -34.62 -9.93
C GLU A 47 35.39 -35.29 -9.56
N GLN A 48 34.28 -34.57 -9.74
CA GLN A 48 32.93 -35.12 -9.62
C GLN A 48 32.50 -35.62 -11.01
N GLU A 49 32.43 -36.94 -11.12
CA GLU A 49 32.11 -37.71 -12.32
C GLU A 49 30.72 -37.34 -12.87
N ARG A 50 30.67 -37.07 -14.18
CA ARG A 50 29.50 -36.59 -14.94
C ARG A 50 28.46 -37.72 -15.11
N ALA A 51 27.25 -37.51 -14.59
CA ALA A 51 26.06 -38.26 -14.99
C ALA A 51 25.36 -37.56 -16.18
N PRO A 52 24.74 -38.30 -17.12
CA PRO A 52 24.18 -37.75 -18.36
C PRO A 52 22.87 -36.98 -18.11
N GLU A 53 22.78 -35.75 -18.63
CA GLU A 53 21.56 -34.95 -18.65
C GLU A 53 20.52 -35.55 -19.63
N PRO A 54 19.22 -35.58 -19.29
CA PRO A 54 18.17 -35.85 -20.27
C PRO A 54 18.02 -34.65 -21.21
N GLU A 55 18.18 -34.88 -22.52
CA GLU A 55 18.02 -33.88 -23.56
C GLU A 55 16.61 -33.26 -23.50
N THR A 56 16.56 -31.94 -23.38
CA THR A 56 15.32 -31.17 -23.54
C THR A 56 15.07 -30.91 -25.03
N PRO A 57 13.80 -30.95 -25.51
CA PRO A 57 13.49 -30.69 -26.91
C PRO A 57 13.84 -29.24 -27.29
N PRO A 58 14.11 -28.97 -28.58
CA PRO A 58 14.52 -27.65 -29.05
C PRO A 58 13.51 -26.57 -28.62
N ARG A 59 14.00 -25.53 -27.92
CA ARG A 59 13.24 -24.29 -27.79
C ARG A 59 13.13 -23.68 -29.18
N ASP A 60 11.92 -23.73 -29.73
CA ASP A 60 11.51 -22.85 -30.81
C ASP A 60 11.46 -21.43 -30.25
N ASN A 61 12.57 -20.71 -30.35
CA ASN A 61 12.57 -19.27 -30.23
C ASN A 61 12.02 -18.68 -31.54
N GLY A 62 10.69 -18.76 -31.67
CA GLY A 62 9.89 -17.99 -32.60
C GLY A 62 10.19 -16.51 -32.41
N GLY A 63 11.15 -16.03 -33.20
CA GLY A 63 11.56 -14.65 -33.24
C GLY A 63 10.48 -13.80 -33.86
N TRP A 64 9.84 -12.96 -33.05
CA TRP A 64 9.25 -11.72 -33.55
C TRP A 64 10.39 -10.79 -33.91
N GLN A 65 10.87 -10.90 -35.16
CA GLN A 65 11.84 -9.98 -35.73
C GLN A 65 11.20 -8.60 -35.83
N ILE A 66 11.65 -7.69 -34.95
CA ILE A 66 11.35 -6.27 -35.07
C ILE A 66 12.37 -5.73 -36.08
N THR A 67 11.99 -5.65 -37.35
CA THR A 67 12.77 -4.88 -38.33
C THR A 67 12.77 -3.43 -37.90
N GLN A 68 13.91 -2.93 -37.42
CA GLN A 68 14.11 -1.51 -37.12
C GLN A 68 14.02 -0.71 -38.44
N PRO A 69 13.15 0.31 -38.57
CA PRO A 69 13.32 1.31 -39.63
C PRO A 69 14.62 2.10 -39.38
N PRO A 70 15.29 2.61 -40.44
CA PRO A 70 16.64 3.12 -40.35
C PRO A 70 16.75 4.32 -39.41
N SER A 71 17.75 4.25 -38.53
CA SER A 71 18.19 5.32 -37.64
C SER A 71 18.64 6.55 -38.43
N THR A 72 17.84 7.61 -38.40
CA THR A 72 18.35 8.97 -38.57
C THR A 72 18.37 9.63 -37.20
N SER A 73 19.58 9.91 -36.70
CA SER A 73 19.81 10.77 -35.55
C SER A 73 19.23 12.16 -35.82
N GLU A 74 18.18 12.58 -35.12
CA GLU A 74 17.86 14.00 -35.01
C GLU A 74 17.06 14.35 -33.74
N THR A 75 17.66 15.26 -32.96
CA THR A 75 17.09 16.16 -31.96
C THR A 75 16.69 15.60 -30.59
N ALA A 76 17.44 16.07 -29.59
CA ALA A 76 17.15 15.98 -28.15
C ALA A 76 15.68 16.32 -27.83
N PRO A 77 15.03 15.65 -26.86
CA PRO A 77 13.72 16.09 -26.40
C PRO A 77 13.87 17.45 -25.70
N SER A 78 13.51 18.49 -26.45
CA SER A 78 13.21 19.81 -25.93
C SER A 78 12.27 19.69 -24.73
N THR A 79 12.55 20.45 -23.68
CA THR A 79 11.68 20.70 -22.53
C THR A 79 10.31 21.16 -23.03
N GLN A 80 9.39 20.23 -23.27
CA GLN A 80 8.00 20.56 -23.48
C GLN A 80 7.41 20.89 -22.11
N PRO A 81 6.88 22.09 -21.89
CA PRO A 81 6.09 22.37 -20.71
C PRO A 81 4.92 21.36 -20.70
N ALA A 82 4.76 20.63 -19.60
CA ALA A 82 3.62 19.76 -19.40
C ALA A 82 2.34 20.61 -19.50
N THR A 83 1.72 20.64 -20.67
CA THR A 83 0.39 21.17 -20.81
C THR A 83 -0.54 20.26 -20.00
N PRO A 84 -1.44 20.81 -19.15
CA PRO A 84 -2.45 20.00 -18.51
C PRO A 84 -3.28 19.35 -19.61
N ARG A 85 -3.28 18.01 -19.66
CA ARG A 85 -4.16 17.26 -20.57
C ARG A 85 -5.60 17.43 -20.10
N ALA A 86 -6.19 18.57 -20.43
CA ALA A 86 -7.61 18.80 -20.34
C ALA A 86 -8.31 18.12 -21.52
N ALA A 87 -9.45 17.50 -21.22
CA ALA A 87 -10.49 17.11 -22.18
C ALA A 87 -10.20 15.91 -23.09
N GLY A 88 -9.80 14.79 -22.50
CA GLY A 88 -10.39 13.50 -22.85
C GLY A 88 -11.02 12.98 -21.56
N THR A 89 -12.34 13.07 -21.44
CA THR A 89 -13.10 12.71 -20.22
C THR A 89 -12.52 11.45 -19.59
N ASN A 90 -12.11 11.54 -18.32
CA ASN A 90 -11.31 10.54 -17.61
C ASN A 90 -12.08 9.22 -17.37
N SER A 91 -12.47 8.52 -18.42
CA SER A 91 -13.30 7.31 -18.39
C SER A 91 -12.60 6.19 -17.64
N ALA A 92 -11.26 6.08 -17.78
CA ALA A 92 -10.46 5.13 -17.00
C ALA A 92 -10.48 5.45 -15.49
N VAL A 93 -10.37 6.72 -15.10
CA VAL A 93 -10.46 7.14 -13.69
C VAL A 93 -11.85 6.83 -13.15
N ASN A 94 -12.91 7.16 -13.90
CA ASN A 94 -14.28 6.87 -13.50
C ASN A 94 -14.54 5.37 -13.35
N SER A 95 -14.02 4.53 -14.25
CA SER A 95 -14.10 3.07 -14.15
C SER A 95 -13.40 2.55 -12.90
N LEU A 96 -12.20 3.06 -12.58
CA LEU A 96 -11.47 2.69 -11.37
C LEU A 96 -12.16 3.16 -10.10
N LEU A 97 -12.78 4.35 -10.11
CA LEU A 97 -13.58 4.86 -8.99
C LEU A 97 -14.85 4.03 -8.77
N ASN A 98 -15.52 3.59 -9.84
CA ASN A 98 -16.66 2.69 -9.74
C ASN A 98 -16.25 1.31 -9.21
N GLN A 99 -15.08 0.80 -9.60
CA GLN A 99 -14.51 -0.42 -9.02
C GLN A 99 -14.21 -0.23 -7.53
N ALA A 100 -13.58 0.89 -7.15
CA ALA A 100 -13.26 1.20 -5.77
C ALA A 100 -14.52 1.24 -4.89
N ASP A 101 -15.55 1.96 -5.34
CA ASP A 101 -16.86 2.00 -4.68
C ASP A 101 -17.48 0.60 -4.59
N GLY A 102 -17.48 -0.16 -5.69
CA GLY A 102 -17.98 -1.53 -5.71
C GLY A 102 -17.30 -2.45 -4.69
N TYR A 103 -15.97 -2.37 -4.55
CA TYR A 103 -15.23 -3.12 -3.53
C TYR A 103 -15.51 -2.62 -2.11
N TYR A 104 -15.63 -1.29 -1.94
CA TYR A 104 -15.99 -0.70 -0.65
C TYR A 104 -17.36 -1.19 -0.16
N GLN A 105 -18.37 -1.23 -1.04
CA GLN A 105 -19.69 -1.76 -0.68
C GLN A 105 -19.68 -3.25 -0.34
N GLN A 106 -18.69 -4.00 -0.83
CA GLN A 106 -18.46 -5.41 -0.49
C GLN A 106 -17.61 -5.57 0.79
N SER A 107 -17.26 -4.47 1.47
CA SER A 107 -16.30 -4.44 2.58
C SER A 107 -14.89 -4.96 2.23
N ASP A 108 -14.57 -5.06 0.94
CA ASP A 108 -13.22 -5.37 0.46
C ASP A 108 -12.40 -4.09 0.32
N PHE A 109 -12.05 -3.52 1.48
CA PHE A 109 -11.36 -2.24 1.56
C PHE A 109 -9.96 -2.28 0.93
N SER A 110 -9.30 -3.44 0.93
CA SER A 110 -7.99 -3.61 0.31
C SER A 110 -8.05 -3.43 -1.21
N ARG A 111 -9.05 -4.03 -1.88
CA ARG A 111 -9.23 -3.83 -3.34
C ARG A 111 -9.80 -2.44 -3.66
N ALA A 112 -10.59 -1.86 -2.76
CA ALA A 112 -11.05 -0.47 -2.89
C ALA A 112 -9.85 0.49 -2.92
N ILE A 113 -8.93 0.35 -1.97
CA ILE A 113 -7.67 1.11 -1.89
C ILE A 113 -6.86 0.93 -3.18
N ALA A 114 -6.59 -0.30 -3.61
CA ALA A 114 -5.79 -0.57 -4.80
C ALA A 114 -6.40 0.09 -6.07
N SER A 115 -7.73 0.11 -6.18
CA SER A 115 -8.43 0.73 -7.30
C SER A 115 -8.37 2.26 -7.24
N ALA A 116 -8.53 2.85 -6.06
CA ALA A 116 -8.41 4.28 -5.84
C ALA A 116 -6.97 4.79 -6.07
N GLU A 117 -5.94 4.06 -5.65
CA GLU A 117 -4.54 4.40 -5.92
C GLU A 117 -4.23 4.37 -7.42
N ARG A 118 -4.75 3.36 -8.14
CA ARG A 118 -4.66 3.32 -9.60
C ARG A 118 -5.32 4.53 -10.25
N ALA A 119 -6.46 4.98 -9.73
CA ALA A 119 -7.11 6.20 -10.19
C ALA A 119 -6.20 7.42 -9.99
N LEU A 120 -5.51 7.52 -8.84
CA LEU A 120 -4.55 8.59 -8.56
C LEU A 120 -3.28 8.54 -9.43
N ARG A 121 -2.87 7.36 -9.92
CA ARG A 121 -1.76 7.26 -10.89
C ARG A 121 -2.12 7.90 -12.23
N ILE A 122 -3.39 7.93 -12.60
CA ILE A 122 -3.90 8.55 -13.83
C ILE A 122 -4.24 10.03 -13.58
N ASP A 123 -4.95 10.32 -12.50
CA ASP A 123 -5.30 11.68 -12.07
C ASP A 123 -4.93 11.90 -10.60
N ARG A 124 -3.75 12.49 -10.40
CA ARG A 124 -3.20 12.79 -9.07
C ARG A 124 -4.03 13.79 -8.27
N ARG A 125 -5.00 14.48 -8.89
CA ARG A 125 -5.86 15.48 -8.26
C ARG A 125 -7.30 15.01 -8.13
N SER A 126 -7.57 13.71 -8.31
CA SER A 126 -8.92 13.18 -8.15
C SER A 126 -9.36 13.20 -6.68
N ALA A 127 -10.15 14.20 -6.30
CA ALA A 127 -10.72 14.31 -4.96
C ALA A 127 -11.60 13.10 -4.58
N LYS A 128 -12.30 12.52 -5.56
CA LYS A 128 -13.11 11.30 -5.34
C LYS A 128 -12.24 10.08 -5.05
N ALA A 129 -11.05 9.95 -5.68
CA ALA A 129 -10.12 8.87 -5.34
C ALA A 129 -9.57 9.01 -3.92
N TYR A 130 -9.26 10.24 -3.49
CA TYR A 130 -8.88 10.51 -2.12
C TYR A 130 -9.99 10.20 -1.11
N LEU A 131 -11.25 10.49 -1.43
CA LEU A 131 -12.38 10.08 -0.58
C LEU A 131 -12.46 8.55 -0.43
N MET A 132 -12.32 7.80 -1.53
CA MET A 132 -12.34 6.33 -1.49
C MET A 132 -11.22 5.77 -0.60
N LEU A 133 -10.01 6.34 -0.67
CA LEU A 133 -8.92 5.97 0.24
C LEU A 133 -9.27 6.29 1.68
N ALA A 134 -9.74 7.50 1.95
CA ALA A 134 -10.07 7.94 3.30
C ALA A 134 -11.12 7.04 3.96
N GLN A 135 -12.22 6.75 3.26
CA GLN A 135 -13.28 5.87 3.73
C GLN A 135 -12.78 4.43 3.93
N SER A 136 -12.00 3.90 2.99
CA SER A 136 -11.49 2.53 3.09
C SER A 136 -10.52 2.36 4.27
N TYR A 137 -9.64 3.33 4.49
CA TYR A 137 -8.73 3.29 5.65
C TYR A 137 -9.49 3.46 6.97
N TRP A 138 -10.50 4.34 7.03
CA TRP A 138 -11.34 4.50 8.21
C TRP A 138 -12.03 3.17 8.59
N GLN A 139 -12.62 2.49 7.61
CA GLN A 139 -13.26 1.19 7.85
C GLN A 139 -12.29 0.10 8.30
N MET A 140 -11.02 0.19 7.92
CA MET A 140 -9.95 -0.70 8.38
C MET A 140 -9.34 -0.30 9.74
N GLY A 141 -9.82 0.78 10.37
CA GLY A 141 -9.27 1.33 11.62
C GLY A 141 -7.99 2.16 11.44
N GLY A 142 -7.58 2.46 10.21
CA GLY A 142 -6.45 3.31 9.86
C GLY A 142 -6.77 4.80 9.98
N MET A 143 -7.05 5.28 11.20
CA MET A 143 -7.54 6.64 11.45
C MET A 143 -6.60 7.72 10.92
N SER A 144 -5.29 7.57 11.13
CA SER A 144 -4.30 8.54 10.66
C SER A 144 -4.25 8.63 9.12
N GLN A 145 -4.31 7.50 8.43
CA GLN A 145 -4.34 7.48 6.96
C GLN A 145 -5.66 8.08 6.45
N ALA A 146 -6.78 7.75 7.09
CA ALA A 146 -8.08 8.29 6.75
C ALA A 146 -8.10 9.83 6.84
N GLU A 147 -7.61 10.39 7.94
CA GLU A 147 -7.49 11.84 8.14
C GLU A 147 -6.62 12.49 7.06
N GLN A 148 -5.43 11.92 6.81
CA GLN A 148 -4.49 12.43 5.81
C GLN A 148 -5.11 12.47 4.41
N PHE A 149 -5.74 11.37 3.97
CA PHE A 149 -6.36 11.31 2.65
C PHE A 149 -7.61 12.18 2.55
N ALA A 150 -8.42 12.29 3.61
CA ALA A 150 -9.58 13.18 3.62
C ALA A 150 -9.15 14.65 3.48
N ARG A 151 -8.14 15.09 4.23
CA ARG A 151 -7.58 16.44 4.10
C ARG A 151 -6.99 16.71 2.71
N GLN A 152 -6.32 15.71 2.13
CA GLN A 152 -5.79 15.84 0.78
C GLN A 152 -6.92 15.94 -0.27
N GLY A 153 -7.97 15.15 -0.13
CA GLY A 153 -9.16 15.23 -0.99
C GLY A 153 -9.82 16.61 -0.96
N LEU A 154 -9.91 17.23 0.23
CA LEU A 154 -10.50 18.57 0.38
C LEU A 154 -9.76 19.64 -0.44
N ARG A 155 -8.43 19.53 -0.56
CA ARG A 155 -7.63 20.46 -1.38
C ARG A 155 -7.98 20.42 -2.87
N TYR A 156 -8.58 19.33 -3.34
CA TYR A 156 -8.93 19.12 -4.75
C TYR A 156 -10.44 19.07 -5.02
N ALA A 157 -11.28 19.13 -3.99
CA ALA A 157 -12.73 19.01 -4.14
C ALA A 157 -13.36 20.20 -4.90
N GLY A 158 -12.67 21.34 -4.95
CA GLY A 158 -13.18 22.56 -5.59
C GLY A 158 -14.52 22.98 -4.99
N ASP A 159 -15.49 23.30 -5.84
CA ASP A 159 -16.85 23.70 -5.43
C ASP A 159 -17.83 22.52 -5.27
N ASP A 160 -17.36 21.27 -5.34
CA ASP A 160 -18.22 20.10 -5.11
C ASP A 160 -18.59 19.99 -3.62
N ARG A 161 -19.74 20.57 -3.28
CA ARG A 161 -20.30 20.58 -1.92
C ARG A 161 -20.65 19.19 -1.42
N ALA A 162 -21.00 18.25 -2.31
CA ALA A 162 -21.32 16.89 -1.90
C ALA A 162 -20.05 16.16 -1.48
N LEU A 163 -19.00 16.28 -2.31
CA LEU A 163 -17.70 15.67 -2.04
C LEU A 163 -17.04 16.29 -0.79
N THR A 164 -17.10 17.61 -0.65
CA THR A 164 -16.60 18.33 0.54
C THR A 164 -17.28 17.83 1.81
N ARG A 165 -18.60 17.66 1.80
CA ARG A 165 -19.34 17.11 2.95
C ARG A 165 -18.94 15.67 3.27
N ALA A 166 -18.77 14.83 2.25
CA ALA A 166 -18.36 13.45 2.44
C ALA A 166 -16.93 13.32 3.00
N LEU A 167 -16.02 14.22 2.61
CA LEU A 167 -14.67 14.26 3.17
C LEU A 167 -14.69 14.76 4.61
N ASN A 168 -15.47 15.80 4.91
CA ASN A 168 -15.63 16.30 6.27
C ASN A 168 -16.32 15.29 7.20
N SER A 169 -17.23 14.46 6.69
CA SER A 169 -17.80 13.39 7.51
C SER A 169 -16.74 12.37 7.90
N VAL A 170 -15.82 11.99 7.01
CA VAL A 170 -14.71 11.10 7.39
C VAL A 170 -13.83 11.75 8.46
N LEU A 171 -13.54 13.05 8.34
CA LEU A 171 -12.76 13.77 9.35
C LEU A 171 -13.43 13.78 10.73
N ALA A 172 -14.74 14.01 10.78
CA ALA A 172 -15.49 14.00 12.04
C ALA A 172 -15.50 12.63 12.74
N GLU A 173 -15.33 11.54 11.98
CA GLU A 173 -15.30 10.17 12.52
C GLU A 173 -13.90 9.72 13.00
N VAL A 174 -12.84 10.46 12.64
CA VAL A 174 -11.44 10.12 12.97
C VAL A 174 -10.79 11.09 13.96
N GLU A 175 -11.50 12.15 14.33
CA GLU A 175 -11.09 13.17 15.33
C GLU A 175 -11.25 12.70 16.78
#